data_AF-A0A5P1E3N4-F1
#
_entry.id   AF-A0A5P1E3N4-F1
#
_cell.length_a   1.000
_cell.length_b   1.000
_cell.length_c   1.000
_cell.angle_alpha   90.00
_cell.angle_beta   90.00
_cell.angle_gamma   90.00
#
_symmetry.space_group_name_H-M   'P 1'
#
loop_
_entity.id
_entity.type
_entity.pdbx_description
1 polymer ?
#
loop_
_entity_poly.entity_id
_entity_poly.type
_entity_poly.pdbx_seq_one_letter_code
_entity_poly.pdbx_strand_id
1 'polypeptide(L)'
;MGGDEPEEEAADAFGELDDRGGLLDQQFNQLLMLEEDGSGFLAEVIKLFCDDSERMMSELSNLLDQDVVDYQKVDSFVHQLKGSSSSDEKGDHYDKLK
;
A
#
# COMPACT_ATOMS: atom_id res chain seq x y z
N MET A 1 10.78 -26.12 -23.53
CA MET A 1 10.75 -24.86 -22.78
C MET A 1 10.01 -25.18 -21.49
N GLY A 2 10.75 -25.56 -20.45
CA GLY A 2 10.18 -25.53 -19.10
C GLY A 2 10.22 -24.06 -18.70
N GLY A 3 9.04 -23.46 -18.52
CA GLY A 3 8.98 -22.21 -17.76
C GLY A 3 9.23 -22.57 -16.30
N ASP A 4 9.87 -21.66 -15.58
CA ASP A 4 10.09 -21.79 -14.14
C ASP A 4 8.74 -22.03 -13.45
N GLU A 5 8.75 -22.79 -12.35
CA GLU A 5 7.52 -23.05 -11.61
C GLU A 5 6.99 -21.73 -11.03
N PRO A 6 5.66 -21.53 -10.94
CA PRO A 6 5.07 -20.26 -10.51
C PRO A 6 5.53 -19.80 -9.13
N GLU A 7 6.01 -20.72 -8.29
CA GLU A 7 6.61 -20.41 -6.98
C GLU A 7 8.01 -19.78 -7.10
N GLU A 8 8.81 -20.21 -8.07
CA GLU A 8 10.15 -19.65 -8.34
C GLU A 8 10.02 -18.24 -8.92
N GLU A 9 9.08 -18.03 -9.84
CA GLU A 9 8.77 -16.71 -10.40
C GLU A 9 8.27 -15.73 -9.32
N ALA A 10 7.43 -16.19 -8.40
CA ALA A 10 6.97 -15.38 -7.27
C ALA A 10 8.12 -15.02 -6.32
N ALA A 11 8.98 -15.99 -5.97
CA ALA A 11 10.12 -15.77 -5.10
C ALA A 11 11.10 -14.74 -5.69
N ASP A 12 11.39 -14.84 -6.98
CA ASP A 12 12.24 -13.87 -7.69
C ASP A 12 11.61 -12.47 -7.71
N ALA A 13 10.31 -12.37 -7.99
CA ALA A 13 9.60 -11.09 -7.95
C ALA A 13 9.64 -10.43 -6.56
N PHE A 14 9.49 -11.21 -5.48
CA PHE A 14 9.64 -10.72 -4.11
C PHE A 14 11.06 -10.28 -3.81
N GLY A 15 12.07 -11.06 -4.23
CA GLY A 15 13.48 -10.71 -4.11
C GLY A 15 13.78 -9.37 -4.79
N GLU A 16 13.27 -9.16 -6.00
CA GLU A 16 13.44 -7.88 -6.70
C GLU A 16 12.76 -6.71 -5.99
N LEU A 17 11.61 -6.91 -5.34
CA LEU A 17 10.90 -5.86 -4.60
C LEU A 17 11.66 -5.45 -3.34
N ASP A 18 12.28 -6.41 -2.64
CA ASP A 18 13.14 -6.16 -1.48
C ASP A 18 14.44 -5.43 -1.90
N ASP A 19 15.09 -5.91 -2.97
CA ASP A 19 16.33 -5.35 -3.50
C ASP A 19 16.17 -3.93 -4.09
N ARG A 20 14.96 -3.56 -4.54
CA ARG A 20 14.62 -2.22 -5.04
C ARG A 20 14.56 -1.13 -3.95
N GLY A 21 15.06 -1.42 -2.75
CA GLY A 21 15.55 -0.39 -1.82
C GLY A 21 14.48 0.35 -1.03
N GLY A 22 13.44 -0.36 -0.59
CA GLY A 22 12.47 0.16 0.39
C GLY A 22 11.00 0.12 -0.03
N LEU A 23 10.64 -0.71 -1.01
CA LEU A 23 9.23 -1.00 -1.32
C LEU A 23 8.58 -1.91 -0.28
N LEU A 24 9.38 -2.81 0.31
CA LEU A 24 8.98 -3.68 1.40
C LEU A 24 9.72 -3.23 2.66
N ASP A 25 8.98 -3.09 3.76
CA ASP A 25 9.53 -2.63 5.03
C ASP A 25 9.43 -3.69 6.11
N GLN A 26 9.77 -3.33 7.35
CA GLN A 26 9.70 -4.25 8.48
C GLN A 26 8.25 -4.71 8.76
N GLN A 27 7.25 -3.91 8.41
CA GLN A 27 5.85 -4.25 8.62
C GLN A 27 5.37 -5.28 7.60
N PHE A 28 5.78 -5.17 6.34
CA PHE A 28 5.55 -6.21 5.36
C PHE A 28 6.17 -7.56 5.79
N ASN A 29 7.38 -7.52 6.37
CA ASN A 29 8.01 -8.72 6.94
C ASN A 29 7.19 -9.34 8.07
N GLN A 30 6.51 -8.54 8.90
CA GLN A 30 5.60 -9.06 9.93
C GLN A 30 4.36 -9.74 9.33
N LEU A 31 3.81 -9.18 8.24
CA LEU A 31 2.70 -9.80 7.51
C LEU A 31 3.12 -11.15 6.90
N LEU A 32 4.33 -11.24 6.34
CA LEU A 32 4.90 -12.50 5.86
C LEU A 32 5.02 -13.56 6.97
N MET A 33 5.42 -13.16 8.18
CA MET A 33 5.52 -14.08 9.33
C MET A 33 4.15 -14.59 9.82
N LEU A 34 3.06 -13.93 9.44
CA LEU A 34 1.69 -14.34 9.78
C LEU A 34 1.06 -15.26 8.73
N GLU A 35 1.67 -15.39 7.54
CA GLU A 35 1.21 -16.34 6.53
C GLU A 35 1.48 -17.76 7.03
N GLU A 36 0.40 -18.52 7.25
CA GLU A 36 0.47 -19.97 7.46
C GLU A 36 0.46 -20.66 6.08
N ASP A 37 1.02 -21.86 5.99
CA ASP A 37 1.21 -22.60 4.72
C ASP A 37 -0.09 -22.70 3.89
N GLY A 38 -0.20 -21.81 2.88
CA GLY A 38 -1.35 -21.70 1.99
C GLY A 38 -2.60 -21.02 2.57
N SER A 39 -2.48 -20.17 3.60
CA SER A 39 -3.64 -19.48 4.18
C SER A 39 -4.23 -18.41 3.25
N GLY A 40 -3.41 -17.82 2.37
CA GLY A 40 -3.81 -16.76 1.45
C GLY A 40 -3.96 -15.40 2.12
N PHE A 41 -3.57 -15.25 3.38
CA PHE A 41 -3.73 -14.03 4.15
C PHE A 41 -2.99 -12.86 3.51
N LEU A 42 -1.74 -13.06 3.10
CA LEU A 42 -0.93 -12.05 2.42
C LEU A 42 -1.58 -11.58 1.11
N ALA A 43 -2.13 -12.52 0.34
CA ALA A 43 -2.81 -12.19 -0.90
C ALA A 43 -4.07 -11.34 -0.64
N GLU A 44 -4.83 -11.63 0.42
CA GLU A 44 -5.97 -10.81 0.83
C GLU A 44 -5.56 -9.41 1.29
N VAL A 45 -4.48 -9.30 2.08
CA VAL A 45 -3.97 -8.00 2.56
C VAL A 45 -3.47 -7.14 1.39
N ILE A 46 -2.67 -7.72 0.49
CA ILE A 46 -2.18 -7.01 -0.71
C ILE A 46 -3.35 -6.58 -1.59
N LYS A 47 -4.35 -7.45 -1.78
CA LYS A 47 -5.54 -7.12 -2.56
C LYS A 47 -6.31 -5.95 -1.94
N LEU A 48 -6.55 -5.98 -0.63
CA LEU A 48 -7.26 -4.90 0.07
C LEU A 48 -6.50 -3.57 -0.06
N PHE A 49 -5.18 -3.60 0.11
CA PHE A 49 -4.34 -2.42 -0.07
C PHE A 49 -4.42 -1.86 -1.49
N CYS A 50 -4.35 -2.72 -2.52
CA CYS A 50 -4.47 -2.32 -3.92
C CYS A 50 -5.85 -1.71 -4.22
N ASP A 51 -6.92 -2.38 -3.81
CA ASP A 51 -8.31 -1.95 -4.05
C ASP A 51 -8.58 -0.58 -3.40
N ASP A 52 -8.12 -0.37 -2.17
CA ASP A 52 -8.26 0.92 -1.48
C ASP A 52 -7.38 2.00 -2.13
N SER A 53 -6.13 1.69 -2.46
CA SER A 53 -5.21 2.64 -3.11
C SER A 53 -5.75 3.11 -4.47
N GLU A 54 -6.28 2.20 -5.28
CA GLU A 54 -6.87 2.53 -6.59
C GLU A 54 -8.07 3.47 -6.44
N ARG A 55 -8.97 3.16 -5.50
CA ARG A 55 -10.12 4.03 -5.20
C ARG A 55 -9.67 5.43 -4.81
N MET A 56 -8.67 5.54 -3.95
CA MET A 56 -8.23 6.82 -3.41
C MET A 56 -7.43 7.64 -4.42
N MET A 57 -6.62 6.99 -5.25
CA MET A 57 -5.97 7.63 -6.39
C MET A 57 -6.99 8.17 -7.39
N SER A 58 -8.08 7.43 -7.65
CA SER A 58 -9.17 7.89 -8.50
C SER A 58 -9.86 9.13 -7.94
N GLU A 59 -10.19 9.14 -6.65
CA GLU A 59 -10.77 10.31 -5.96
C GLU A 59 -9.83 11.51 -5.98
N LEU A 60 -8.53 11.31 -5.70
CA LEU A 60 -7.52 12.37 -5.77
C LEU A 60 -7.40 12.93 -7.18
N SER A 61 -7.37 12.07 -8.21
CA SER A 61 -7.34 12.51 -9.61
C SER A 61 -8.56 13.37 -9.94
N ASN A 62 -9.75 12.95 -9.52
CA ASN A 62 -11.00 13.69 -9.75
C ASN A 62 -11.04 15.04 -9.02
N LEU A 63 -10.48 15.13 -7.81
CA LEU A 63 -10.41 16.37 -7.04
C LEU A 63 -9.42 17.37 -7.64
N LEU A 64 -8.27 16.88 -8.11
CA LEU A 64 -7.21 17.70 -8.68
C LEU A 64 -7.51 18.19 -10.09
N ASP A 65 -8.43 17.54 -10.81
CA ASP A 65 -8.89 17.96 -12.15
C ASP A 65 -9.94 19.08 -12.12
N GLN A 66 -10.41 19.50 -10.93
CA GLN A 66 -11.41 20.58 -10.80
C GLN A 66 -10.78 21.97 -10.95
N ASP A 67 -11.54 22.90 -11.56
CA ASP A 67 -11.15 24.32 -11.68
C ASP A 67 -10.83 24.98 -10.33
N VAL A 68 -11.56 24.58 -9.28
CA VAL A 68 -11.30 25.00 -7.89
C VAL A 68 -11.17 23.75 -7.02
N VAL A 69 -9.95 23.48 -6.57
CA VAL A 69 -9.61 22.28 -5.80
C VAL A 69 -10.03 22.41 -4.33
N ASP A 70 -10.74 21.42 -3.82
CA ASP A 70 -11.04 21.25 -2.39
C ASP A 70 -9.85 20.59 -1.67
N TYR A 71 -8.90 21.41 -1.22
CA TYR A 71 -7.68 20.92 -0.57
C TYR A 71 -7.92 20.19 0.76
N GLN A 72 -9.05 20.43 1.44
CA GLN A 72 -9.37 19.69 2.67
C GLN A 72 -9.71 18.23 2.35
N LYS A 73 -10.41 17.99 1.24
CA LYS A 73 -10.66 16.62 0.77
C LYS A 73 -9.41 15.95 0.23
N VAL A 74 -8.57 16.69 -0.50
CA VAL A 74 -7.28 16.18 -0.98
C VAL A 74 -6.44 15.71 0.21
N ASP A 75 -6.29 16.54 1.24
CA ASP A 75 -5.57 16.20 2.46
C ASP A 75 -6.12 14.94 3.13
N SER A 76 -7.45 14.83 3.25
CA SER A 76 -8.12 13.67 3.82
C SER A 76 -7.83 12.37 3.04
N PHE A 77 -7.78 12.41 1.70
CA PHE A 77 -7.47 11.23 0.89
C PHE A 77 -5.98 10.90 0.90
N VAL A 78 -5.08 11.90 0.90
CA VAL A 78 -3.64 11.67 1.06
C VAL A 78 -3.33 11.06 2.43
N HIS A 79 -3.98 11.55 3.49
CA HIS A 79 -3.82 11.03 4.83
C HIS A 79 -4.26 9.57 4.92
N GLN A 80 -5.44 9.24 4.40
CA GLN A 80 -5.89 7.86 4.33
C GLN A 80 -4.91 7.00 3.50
N LEU A 81 -4.34 7.52 2.40
CA LEU A 81 -3.49 6.72 1.50
C LEU A 81 -2.20 6.36 2.24
N LYS A 82 -1.62 7.34 2.93
CA LYS A 82 -0.49 7.15 3.84
C LYS A 82 -0.83 6.11 4.92
N GLY A 83 -1.97 6.26 5.60
CA GLY A 83 -2.43 5.30 6.61
C GLY A 83 -2.71 3.89 6.07
N SER A 84 -3.08 3.74 4.80
CA SER A 84 -3.24 2.43 4.17
C SER A 84 -1.89 1.75 3.88
N SER A 85 -0.84 2.54 3.63
CA SER A 85 0.52 2.06 3.35
C SER A 85 1.35 1.78 4.60
N SER A 86 0.96 2.30 5.76
CA SER A 86 1.61 2.03 7.05
C SER A 86 0.55 1.67 8.11
N SER A 87 0.60 0.48 8.72
CA SER A 87 -0.41 0.05 9.71
C SER A 87 -0.39 0.83 11.04
N ASP A 88 0.34 1.92 11.14
CA ASP A 88 0.28 2.87 12.25
C ASP A 88 0.21 4.31 11.73
N GLU A 89 -0.94 4.96 11.88
CA GLU A 89 -0.98 6.40 12.11
C GLU A 89 -2.06 6.77 13.14
N LYS A 90 -1.71 6.66 14.42
CA LYS A 90 -2.22 7.60 15.42
C LYS A 90 -1.24 8.76 15.54
N GLY A 91 -1.27 9.64 14.54
CA GLY A 91 -0.32 10.74 14.38
C GLY A 91 -0.93 12.13 14.27
N ASP A 92 -2.24 12.31 14.41
CA ASP A 92 -2.87 13.64 14.37
C ASP A 92 -2.66 14.39 15.70
N HIS A 93 -1.43 14.85 15.96
CA HIS A 93 -1.18 15.81 17.04
C HIS A 93 -0.21 16.95 16.66
N TYR A 94 -0.03 17.27 15.37
CA TYR A 94 0.81 18.41 14.98
C TYR A 94 0.22 19.44 14.01
N ASP A 95 -1.09 19.43 13.75
CA ASP A 95 -1.75 20.46 12.92
C ASP A 95 -2.41 21.61 13.71
N LYS A 96 -1.88 21.96 14.89
CA LYS A 96 -2.36 23.12 15.67
C LYS A 96 -1.40 24.30 15.78
N LEU A 97 -0.34 24.34 14.98
CA LEU A 97 0.60 25.46 14.98
C LEU A 97 1.03 25.84 13.57
N LYS A 98 0.15 26.53 12.82
CA LYS A 98 0.43 27.79 12.11
C LYS A 98 -0.88 28.50 11.79
#